data_AF-A0A7L6B822-F1
#
_entry.id   AF-A0A7L6B822-F1
#
_cell.length_a   1.000
_cell.length_b   1.000
_cell.length_c   1.000
_cell.angle_alpha   90.00
_cell.angle_beta   90.00
_cell.angle_gamma   90.00
#
_symmetry.space_group_name_H-M   'P 1'
#
loop_
_entity.id
_entity.type
_entity.pdbx_description
1 polymer ?
#
loop_
_entity_poly.entity_id
_entity_poly.type
_entity_poly.pdbx_seq_one_letter_code
_entity_poly.pdbx_strand_id
1 'polypeptide(L)'
;MVHVPSLPARDRLVLAELSGVAGRYGHGSDREKPRDEAVTAVRAVTTDPTLLGVQAGVAMADPQGISGPTVDLLREAGADMETAAAHAAEVRARMEAQGTRYDS
;
A
#
# COMPACT_ATOMS: atom_id res chain seq x y z
N MET A 1 -4.99 2.26 10.12
CA MET A 1 -5.69 3.42 9.52
C MET A 1 -4.63 4.30 8.88
N VAL A 2 -4.64 4.44 7.55
CA VAL A 2 -3.66 5.27 6.84
C VAL A 2 -4.01 6.74 7.12
N HIS A 3 -3.26 7.37 8.03
CA HIS A 3 -3.45 8.78 8.34
C HIS A 3 -2.62 9.62 7.37
N VAL A 4 -3.28 10.14 6.32
CA VAL A 4 -2.72 11.14 5.39
C VAL A 4 -3.52 12.44 5.55
N PRO A 5 -3.12 13.36 6.45
CA PRO A 5 -3.92 14.53 6.79
C PRO A 5 -4.16 15.50 5.62
N SER A 6 -3.29 15.48 4.61
CA SER A 6 -3.28 16.42 3.47
C SER A 6 -4.19 16.03 2.30
N LEU A 7 -4.76 14.83 2.30
CA LEU A 7 -5.58 14.36 1.17
C LEU A 7 -7.07 14.76 1.30
N PRO A 8 -7.74 15.10 0.19
CA PRO A 8 -9.19 15.25 0.12
C PRO A 8 -9.92 14.05 0.74
N ALA A 9 -11.10 14.28 1.31
CA ALA A 9 -11.87 13.23 1.98
C ALA A 9 -12.18 12.03 1.07
N ARG A 10 -12.38 12.28 -0.24
CA ARG A 10 -12.61 11.24 -1.24
C ARG A 10 -11.40 10.30 -1.39
N ASP A 11 -10.20 10.85 -1.46
CA ASP A 11 -8.99 10.07 -1.64
C ASP A 11 -8.66 9.23 -0.40
N ARG A 12 -9.02 9.72 0.79
CA ARG A 12 -8.92 8.93 2.02
C ARG A 12 -9.85 7.71 2.03
N LEU A 13 -11.05 7.84 1.48
CA LEU A 13 -11.96 6.68 1.33
C LEU A 13 -11.41 5.67 0.32
N VAL A 14 -10.89 6.15 -0.82
CA VAL A 14 -10.23 5.31 -1.82
C VAL A 14 -9.04 4.56 -1.21
N LEU A 15 -8.19 5.25 -0.44
CA LEU A 15 -7.06 4.61 0.24
C LEU A 15 -7.50 3.57 1.27
N ALA A 16 -8.58 3.82 2.00
CA ALA A 16 -9.11 2.84 2.95
C ALA A 16 -9.61 1.57 2.25
N GLU A 17 -10.35 1.72 1.16
CA GLU A 17 -10.81 0.59 0.33
C GLU A 17 -9.65 -0.15 -0.31
N LEU A 18 -8.70 0.60 -0.91
CA LEU A 18 -7.50 0.07 -1.54
C LEU A 18 -6.65 -0.72 -0.55
N SER A 19 -6.47 -0.22 0.69
CA SER A 19 -5.75 -0.93 1.74
C SER A 19 -6.41 -2.27 2.07
N GLY A 20 -7.74 -2.34 2.07
CA GLY A 20 -8.48 -3.58 2.30
C GLY A 20 -8.30 -4.57 1.15
N VAL A 21 -8.52 -4.13 -0.08
CA VAL A 21 -8.41 -4.99 -1.28
C VAL A 21 -6.97 -5.48 -1.47
N ALA A 22 -5.99 -4.57 -1.46
CA ALA A 22 -4.59 -4.92 -1.66
C ALA A 22 -4.07 -5.86 -0.56
N GLY A 23 -4.47 -5.63 0.71
CA GLY A 23 -4.10 -6.52 1.82
C GLY A 23 -4.69 -7.93 1.69
N ARG A 24 -5.97 -8.05 1.28
CA ARG A 24 -6.60 -9.38 1.06
C ARG A 24 -5.89 -10.20 0.00
N TYR A 25 -5.57 -9.59 -1.14
CA TYR A 25 -4.92 -10.27 -2.26
C TYR A 25 -3.40 -10.40 -2.10
N GLY A 26 -2.75 -9.51 -1.34
CA GLY A 26 -1.31 -9.57 -1.11
C GLY A 26 -0.93 -10.64 -0.09
N HIS A 27 -1.47 -10.55 1.12
CA HIS A 27 -1.07 -11.44 2.23
C HIS A 27 -2.25 -12.01 3.03
N GLY A 28 -3.49 -11.73 2.62
CA GLY A 28 -4.72 -12.07 3.33
C GLY A 28 -5.45 -13.28 2.74
N SER A 29 -6.78 -13.27 2.88
CA SER A 29 -7.66 -14.39 2.54
C SER A 29 -7.70 -14.72 1.05
N ASP A 30 -7.41 -13.76 0.18
CA ASP A 30 -7.49 -13.90 -1.28
C ASP A 30 -6.10 -14.11 -1.92
N ARG A 31 -5.05 -14.33 -1.11
CA ARG A 31 -3.65 -14.43 -1.58
C ARG A 31 -3.36 -15.56 -2.58
N GLU A 32 -4.20 -16.59 -2.60
CA GLU A 32 -4.06 -17.76 -3.49
C GLU A 32 -4.80 -17.56 -4.82
N LYS A 33 -5.55 -16.46 -4.96
CA LYS A 33 -6.26 -16.16 -6.20
C LYS A 33 -5.31 -15.78 -7.33
N PRO A 34 -5.74 -15.95 -8.60
CA PRO A 34 -4.92 -15.60 -9.75
C PRO A 34 -4.47 -14.14 -9.73
N ARG A 35 -3.23 -13.91 -10.16
CA ARG A 35 -2.61 -12.59 -10.12
C ARG A 35 -3.37 -11.54 -10.94
N ASP A 36 -3.86 -11.93 -12.12
CA ASP A 36 -4.64 -11.04 -12.99
C ASP A 36 -5.97 -10.61 -12.34
N GLU A 37 -6.59 -11.49 -11.54
CA GLU A 37 -7.80 -11.15 -10.77
C GLU A 37 -7.46 -10.12 -9.70
N ALA A 38 -6.35 -10.30 -8.99
CA ALA A 38 -5.89 -9.37 -7.97
C ALA A 38 -5.60 -7.97 -8.55
N VAL A 39 -4.89 -7.92 -9.69
CA VAL A 39 -4.59 -6.66 -10.39
C VAL A 39 -5.88 -5.98 -10.85
N THR A 40 -6.83 -6.76 -11.39
CA THR A 40 -8.14 -6.24 -11.81
C THR A 40 -8.93 -5.68 -10.63
N ALA A 41 -8.95 -6.38 -9.49
CA ALA A 41 -9.63 -5.94 -8.29
C ALA A 41 -9.04 -4.64 -7.72
N VAL A 42 -7.71 -4.51 -7.72
CA VAL A 42 -7.03 -3.26 -7.31
C VAL A 42 -7.38 -2.11 -8.26
N ARG A 43 -7.31 -2.35 -9.57
CA ARG A 43 -7.64 -1.32 -10.59
C ARG A 43 -9.10 -0.88 -10.56
N ALA A 44 -10.01 -1.76 -10.11
CA ALA A 44 -11.41 -1.41 -9.91
C ALA A 44 -11.61 -0.40 -8.78
N VAL A 45 -10.74 -0.39 -7.76
CA VAL A 45 -10.76 0.63 -6.70
C VAL A 45 -10.18 1.95 -7.21
N THR A 46 -9.02 1.90 -7.85
CA THR A 46 -8.42 3.07 -8.48
C THR A 46 -7.37 2.68 -9.51
N THR A 47 -7.23 3.50 -10.55
CA THR A 47 -6.13 3.44 -11.52
C THR A 47 -5.17 4.62 -11.37
N ASP A 48 -5.34 5.46 -10.35
CA ASP A 48 -4.45 6.59 -10.06
C ASP A 48 -3.08 6.06 -9.57
N PRO A 49 -2.00 6.24 -10.35
CA PRO A 49 -0.67 5.75 -9.99
C PRO A 49 -0.16 6.29 -8.66
N THR A 50 -0.53 7.53 -8.30
CA THR A 50 -0.08 8.18 -7.06
C THR A 50 -0.76 7.56 -5.85
N LEU A 51 -2.08 7.31 -5.89
CA LEU A 51 -2.78 6.65 -4.78
C LEU A 51 -2.32 5.21 -4.59
N LEU A 52 -2.09 4.49 -5.69
CA LEU A 52 -1.47 3.16 -5.66
C LEU A 52 -0.05 3.21 -5.06
N GLY A 53 0.73 4.22 -5.43
CA GLY A 53 2.06 4.49 -4.89
C GLY A 53 2.05 4.75 -3.38
N VAL A 54 1.13 5.59 -2.89
CA VAL A 54 0.96 5.85 -1.45
C VAL A 54 0.70 4.55 -0.69
N GLN A 55 -0.23 3.72 -1.15
CA GLN A 55 -0.49 2.44 -0.49
C GLN A 55 0.70 1.48 -0.57
N ALA A 56 1.42 1.45 -1.69
CA ALA A 56 2.63 0.66 -1.84
C ALA A 56 3.71 1.12 -0.85
N GLY A 57 3.83 2.43 -0.62
CA GLY A 57 4.73 3.01 0.37
C GLY A 57 4.42 2.57 1.79
N VAL A 58 3.13 2.52 2.16
CA VAL A 58 2.70 1.97 3.47
C VAL A 58 3.12 0.51 3.61
N ALA A 59 2.89 -0.31 2.58
CA ALA A 59 3.29 -1.72 2.58
C ALA A 59 4.82 -1.91 2.63
N MET A 60 5.59 -1.05 1.94
CA MET A 60 7.06 -1.06 2.01
C MET A 60 7.59 -0.65 3.39
N ALA A 61 6.84 0.16 4.14
CA ALA A 61 7.19 0.57 5.49
C ALA A 61 6.84 -0.48 6.56
N ASP A 62 6.32 -1.65 6.17
CA ASP A 62 6.07 -2.77 7.09
C ASP A 62 7.39 -3.28 7.69
N PRO A 63 7.61 -3.16 9.01
CA PRO A 63 8.83 -3.62 9.67
C PRO A 63 9.01 -5.14 9.64
N GLN A 64 7.93 -5.90 9.42
CA GLN A 64 7.97 -7.36 9.42
C GLN A 64 8.22 -7.94 8.01
N GLY A 65 8.18 -7.10 6.97
CA GLY A 65 8.36 -7.53 5.58
C GLY A 65 7.26 -8.44 5.03
N ILE A 66 6.19 -8.70 5.79
CA ILE A 66 5.08 -9.57 5.40
C ILE A 66 4.33 -8.98 4.20
N SER A 67 4.34 -7.66 4.08
CA SER A 67 3.62 -6.92 3.05
C SER A 67 4.27 -6.94 1.66
N GLY A 68 5.40 -7.64 1.47
CA GLY A 68 6.10 -7.76 0.18
C GLY A 68 5.19 -8.10 -1.02
N PRO A 69 4.35 -9.15 -0.95
CA PRO A 69 3.42 -9.49 -2.04
C PRO A 69 2.39 -8.39 -2.36
N THR A 70 2.06 -7.53 -1.38
CA THR A 70 1.17 -6.38 -1.57
C THR A 70 1.87 -5.28 -2.36
N VAL A 71 3.17 -5.05 -2.10
CA VAL A 71 3.99 -4.11 -2.88
C VAL A 71 4.08 -4.55 -4.33
N ASP A 72 4.35 -5.84 -4.57
CA ASP A 72 4.41 -6.37 -5.93
C ASP A 72 3.07 -6.22 -6.65
N LEU A 73 1.96 -6.46 -5.94
CA LEU A 73 0.61 -6.34 -6.51
C LEU A 73 0.33 -4.91 -6.97
N LEU A 74 0.64 -3.94 -6.11
CA LEU A 74 0.41 -2.54 -6.41
C LEU A 74 1.33 -2.06 -7.53
N ARG A 75 2.58 -2.53 -7.59
CA ARG A 75 3.49 -2.27 -8.72
C ARG A 75 2.90 -2.75 -10.05
N GLU A 76 2.42 -3.98 -10.12
CA GLU A 76 1.79 -4.52 -11.33
C GLU A 76 0.48 -3.81 -11.69
N ALA A 77 -0.28 -3.35 -10.69
CA ALA A 77 -1.46 -2.54 -10.91
C ALA A 77 -1.16 -1.16 -11.52
N GLY A 78 0.09 -0.69 -11.44
CA GLY A 78 0.55 0.57 -12.03
C GLY A 78 0.93 1.64 -11.00
N ALA A 79 1.28 1.25 -9.77
CA ALA A 79 1.73 2.18 -8.75
C ALA A 79 2.97 2.97 -9.21
N ASP A 80 2.96 4.27 -8.94
CA ASP A 80 4.17 5.08 -9.00
C ASP A 80 5.08 4.71 -7.83
N MET A 81 6.18 4.03 -8.15
CA MET A 81 7.13 3.54 -7.16
C MET A 81 8.04 4.64 -6.61
N GLU A 82 8.15 5.80 -7.27
CA GLU A 82 8.85 6.96 -6.73
C GLU A 82 8.05 7.56 -5.57
N THR A 83 6.75 7.80 -5.80
CA THR A 83 5.80 8.17 -4.75
C THR A 83 5.81 7.15 -3.61
N ALA A 84 5.83 5.84 -3.93
CA ALA A 84 5.87 4.78 -2.92
C ALA A 84 7.13 4.84 -2.05
N ALA A 85 8.31 5.03 -2.66
CA ALA A 85 9.57 5.09 -1.92
C ALA A 85 9.62 6.32 -1.00
N ALA A 86 9.18 7.48 -1.50
CA ALA A 86 9.11 8.71 -0.72
C ALA A 86 8.16 8.55 0.49
N HIS A 87 6.96 8.00 0.26
CA HIS A 87 6.00 7.82 1.34
C HIS A 87 6.43 6.71 2.33
N ALA A 88 7.09 5.65 1.86
CA ALA A 88 7.65 4.63 2.75
C ALA A 88 8.66 5.23 3.73
N ALA A 89 9.56 6.10 3.25
CA ALA A 89 10.54 6.79 4.10
C ALA A 89 9.85 7.67 5.16
N GLU A 90 8.83 8.44 4.77
CA GLU A 90 8.01 9.24 5.69
C GLU A 90 7.36 8.37 6.77
N VAL A 91 6.73 7.27 6.36
CA VAL A 91 6.04 6.35 7.28
C VAL A 91 7.03 5.68 8.23
N ARG A 92 8.17 5.19 7.75
CA ARG A 92 9.21 4.60 8.59
C ARG A 92 9.74 5.59 9.63
N ALA A 93 10.10 6.80 9.20
CA ALA A 93 10.57 7.85 10.10
C ALA A 93 9.54 8.19 11.19
N ARG A 94 8.25 8.21 10.82
CA ARG A 94 7.16 8.40 11.78
C ARG A 94 7.04 7.23 12.76
N MET A 95 7.16 5.98 12.29
CA MET A 95 7.09 4.79 13.15
C MET A 95 8.29 4.69 14.09
N GLU A 96 9.50 5.03 13.62
CA GLU A 96 10.70 5.11 14.44
C GLU A 96 10.57 6.17 15.54
N ALA A 97 10.03 7.34 15.21
CA ALA A 97 9.72 8.38 16.20
C ALA A 97 8.69 7.93 17.24
N GLN A 98 7.86 6.93 16.93
CA GLN A 98 6.89 6.32 17.83
C GLN A 98 7.43 5.08 18.56
N GLY A 99 8.70 4.72 18.34
CA GLY A 99 9.39 3.63 19.05
C GLY A 99 9.43 2.29 18.34
N THR A 100 8.93 2.18 17.11
CA THR A 100 9.12 0.98 16.28
C THR A 100 10.58 0.86 15.86
N ARG A 101 11.18 -0.32 16.04
CA ARG A 101 12.50 -0.63 15.48
C ARG A 101 12.34 -1.42 14.20
N TYR A 102 13.07 -1.00 13.17
CA TYR A 102 13.29 -1.80 11.98
C TYR A 102 14.57 -2.62 12.23
N ASP A 103 14.45 -3.94 12.34
CA ASP A 103 15.62 -4.80 12.43
C ASP A 103 16.32 -4.80 11.06
N SER A 104 17.56 -4.31 11.04
CA SER A 104 18.42 -4.18 9.87
C SER A 104 19.11 -5.50 9.49
#